data_AF-A0A358U6P5-F1
#
_entry.id   AF-A0A358U6P5-F1
#
_cell.length_a   1.000
_cell.length_b   1.000
_cell.length_c   1.000
_cell.angle_alpha   90.00
_cell.angle_beta   90.00
_cell.angle_gamma   90.00
#
_symmetry.space_group_name_H-M   'P 1'
#
loop_
_entity.id
_entity.type
_entity.pdbx_description
1 polymer ?
#
loop_
_entity_poly.entity_id
_entity_poly.type
_entity_poly.pdbx_seq_one_letter_code
_entity_poly.pdbx_strand_id
1 'polypeptide(L)'
;MFDWIRTFWYGRVLFLARGEQLARFINQALKDGVILYHTQRSDRGMRAQIKLADFRRLRKAARLTHTRVHIVAKYGWPFVAARWWRRKGLLVGIIMIALVLSVMSQLVLSISVTGNRNLLSPDVLARAEKLGLKTWVFSKKLDLNGIAKVLQEELPDAAWVGIERQGTTIKIKISEKIRPSIPGEAGNLVANHAGVVKEIMVIEGTPQVHEGETVRAGQVLILKPNADNLNNAQQTQPASVARGFVRARVWYSAETTIPLVEDKVEESGRIATGWGIKFGSRVIMVTTQNSPFEQGRKEVVSLSLKPWRNWRFPVEGIKIKYVELREVHLERTGAEALQLAEQAARAEVQK
;
A
#
# COMPACT_ATOMS: atom_id res chain seq x y z
N MET A 1 -35.17 -9.43 -13.64
CA MET A 1 -33.78 -9.01 -13.97
C MET A 1 -33.17 -9.84 -15.12
N PHE A 2 -33.41 -11.16 -15.19
CA PHE A 2 -32.86 -12.02 -16.26
C PHE A 2 -33.50 -11.88 -17.65
N ASP A 3 -34.74 -11.40 -17.75
CA ASP A 3 -35.41 -11.25 -19.06
C ASP A 3 -34.76 -10.20 -19.96
N TRP A 4 -34.16 -9.15 -19.38
CA TRP A 4 -33.48 -8.14 -20.17
C TRP A 4 -32.24 -8.70 -20.88
N ILE A 5 -31.46 -9.53 -20.20
CA ILE A 5 -30.27 -10.22 -20.74
C ILE A 5 -30.68 -11.23 -21.82
N ARG A 6 -31.72 -12.04 -21.57
CA ARG A 6 -32.28 -12.94 -22.58
C ARG A 6 -32.72 -12.18 -23.83
N THR A 7 -33.40 -11.06 -23.65
CA THR A 7 -33.88 -10.29 -24.81
C THR A 7 -32.75 -9.60 -25.58
N PHE A 8 -31.64 -9.24 -24.92
CA PHE A 8 -30.45 -8.72 -25.58
C PHE A 8 -29.75 -9.79 -26.44
N TRP A 9 -29.79 -11.05 -26.02
CA TRP A 9 -29.19 -12.19 -26.73
C TRP A 9 -29.96 -12.59 -28.01
N TYR A 10 -31.31 -12.56 -27.97
CA TYR A 10 -32.13 -12.95 -29.14
C TYR A 10 -32.25 -11.85 -30.21
N GLY A 11 -31.94 -10.60 -29.88
CA GLY A 11 -32.01 -9.47 -30.79
C GLY A 11 -33.44 -9.01 -31.12
N ARG A 12 -33.60 -7.69 -31.29
CA ARG A 12 -34.87 -7.05 -31.66
C ARG A 12 -34.72 -6.24 -32.93
N VAL A 13 -35.80 -6.14 -33.67
CA VAL A 13 -35.89 -5.31 -34.86
C VAL A 13 -37.02 -4.32 -34.66
N LEU A 14 -36.70 -3.03 -34.75
CA LEU A 14 -37.68 -1.95 -34.82
C LEU A 14 -38.10 -1.80 -36.27
N PHE A 15 -39.38 -2.00 -36.55
CA PHE A 15 -39.93 -1.81 -37.88
C PHE A 15 -41.03 -0.77 -37.88
N LEU A 16 -41.23 -0.16 -39.04
CA LEU A 16 -42.27 0.79 -39.34
C LEU A 16 -43.14 0.19 -40.44
N ALA A 17 -44.42 -0.02 -40.15
CA ALA A 17 -45.43 -0.49 -41.09
C ALA A 17 -46.26 0.68 -41.61
N ARG A 18 -46.44 0.76 -42.93
CA ARG A 18 -47.35 1.71 -43.62
C ARG A 18 -48.28 0.95 -44.56
N GLY A 19 -49.57 1.21 -44.46
CA GLY A 19 -50.59 0.63 -45.33
C GLY A 19 -51.99 0.99 -44.85
N GLU A 20 -52.96 0.91 -45.75
CA GLU A 20 -54.37 1.21 -45.47
C GLU A 20 -55.02 0.15 -44.56
N GLN A 21 -54.53 -1.10 -44.59
CA GLN A 21 -55.07 -2.22 -43.82
C GLN A 21 -54.22 -2.59 -42.59
N LEU A 22 -53.78 -1.58 -41.84
CA LEU A 22 -52.84 -1.76 -40.73
C LEU A 22 -53.42 -2.61 -39.57
N ALA A 23 -54.73 -2.51 -39.31
CA ALA A 23 -55.41 -3.31 -38.30
C ALA A 23 -55.45 -4.81 -38.66
N ARG A 24 -55.67 -5.14 -39.95
CA ARG A 24 -55.62 -6.53 -40.44
C ARG A 24 -54.20 -7.11 -40.34
N PHE A 25 -53.19 -6.30 -40.61
CA PHE A 25 -51.78 -6.69 -40.47
C PHE A 25 -51.42 -7.06 -39.02
N ILE A 26 -51.84 -6.25 -38.04
CA ILE A 26 -51.60 -6.54 -36.61
C ILE A 26 -52.29 -7.84 -36.21
N ASN A 27 -53.56 -8.01 -36.57
CA ASN A 27 -54.33 -9.21 -36.23
C ASN A 27 -53.71 -10.47 -36.84
N GLN A 28 -53.22 -10.39 -38.08
CA GLN A 28 -52.56 -11.52 -38.73
C GLN A 28 -51.19 -11.81 -38.08
N ALA A 29 -50.42 -10.79 -37.71
CA ALA A 29 -49.15 -10.97 -37.01
C ALA A 29 -49.34 -11.63 -35.64
N LEU A 30 -50.37 -11.22 -34.88
CA LEU A 30 -50.71 -11.84 -33.60
C LEU A 30 -51.18 -13.29 -33.75
N LYS A 31 -51.97 -13.60 -34.79
CA LYS A 31 -52.39 -14.99 -35.13
C LYS A 31 -51.19 -15.90 -35.44
N ASP A 32 -50.17 -15.37 -36.11
CA ASP A 32 -48.93 -16.10 -36.43
C ASP A 32 -47.96 -16.23 -35.21
N GLY A 33 -48.41 -15.79 -34.02
CA GLY A 33 -47.66 -15.84 -32.77
C GLY A 33 -46.57 -14.78 -32.64
N VAL A 34 -46.62 -13.70 -33.42
CA VAL A 34 -45.64 -12.60 -33.35
C VAL A 34 -46.00 -11.66 -32.22
N ILE A 35 -45.13 -11.59 -31.20
CA ILE A 35 -45.31 -10.67 -30.07
C ILE A 35 -44.75 -9.29 -30.45
N LEU A 36 -45.61 -8.28 -30.43
CA LEU A 36 -45.28 -6.88 -30.70
C LEU A 36 -44.95 -6.17 -29.38
N TYR A 37 -43.73 -5.66 -29.26
CA TYR A 37 -43.26 -4.90 -28.10
C TYR A 37 -43.23 -3.40 -28.44
N HIS A 38 -43.55 -2.53 -27.49
CA HIS A 38 -43.47 -1.07 -27.63
C HIS A 38 -44.15 -0.56 -28.92
N THR A 39 -45.43 -0.88 -29.06
CA THR A 39 -46.26 -0.40 -30.17
C THR A 39 -46.54 1.09 -30.03
N GLN A 40 -46.20 1.87 -31.05
CA GLN A 40 -46.53 3.28 -31.17
C GLN A 40 -47.26 3.52 -32.48
N ARG A 41 -48.43 4.16 -32.42
CA ARG A 41 -49.24 4.52 -33.58
C ARG A 41 -48.98 5.99 -33.96
N SER A 42 -48.92 6.26 -35.26
CA SER A 42 -48.77 7.59 -35.85
C SER A 42 -49.74 7.72 -37.03
N ASP A 43 -50.10 8.94 -37.42
CA ASP A 43 -51.03 9.19 -38.53
C ASP A 43 -50.60 8.58 -39.86
N ARG A 44 -49.29 8.37 -40.05
CA ARG A 44 -48.72 7.82 -41.28
C ARG A 44 -48.27 6.36 -41.17
N GLY A 45 -48.60 5.66 -40.07
CA GLY A 45 -48.27 4.24 -39.87
C GLY A 45 -48.03 3.81 -38.42
N MET A 46 -47.48 2.61 -38.22
CA MET A 46 -47.20 2.04 -36.90
C MET A 46 -45.73 1.67 -36.76
N ARG A 47 -45.18 1.91 -35.57
CA ARG A 47 -43.86 1.45 -35.15
C ARG A 47 -44.03 0.37 -34.08
N ALA A 48 -43.33 -0.74 -34.24
CA ALA A 48 -43.27 -1.78 -33.21
C ALA A 48 -41.93 -2.48 -33.24
N GLN A 49 -41.57 -3.06 -32.10
CA GLN A 49 -40.40 -3.92 -31.95
C GLN A 49 -40.84 -5.38 -31.97
N ILE A 50 -40.08 -6.22 -32.67
CA ILE A 50 -40.26 -7.67 -32.66
C ILE A 50 -38.93 -8.38 -32.41
N LYS A 51 -38.99 -9.63 -31.96
CA LYS A 51 -37.81 -10.49 -31.89
C LYS A 51 -37.30 -10.80 -33.29
N LEU A 52 -35.99 -10.96 -33.44
CA LEU A 52 -35.35 -11.27 -34.73
C LEU A 52 -35.90 -12.56 -35.37
N ALA A 53 -36.17 -13.59 -34.56
CA ALA A 53 -36.73 -14.87 -35.02
C ALA A 53 -38.12 -14.72 -35.66
N ASP A 54 -38.93 -13.79 -35.14
CA ASP A 54 -40.31 -13.58 -35.57
C ASP A 54 -40.42 -12.69 -36.82
N PHE A 55 -39.31 -12.06 -37.23
CA PHE A 55 -39.26 -11.21 -38.43
C PHE A 55 -39.65 -11.96 -39.71
N ARG A 56 -39.30 -13.26 -39.80
CA ARG A 56 -39.66 -14.09 -40.96
C ARG A 56 -41.16 -14.36 -41.04
N ARG A 57 -41.85 -14.45 -39.89
CA ARG A 57 -43.31 -14.62 -39.79
C ARG A 57 -44.03 -13.31 -40.09
N LEU A 58 -43.53 -12.19 -39.57
CA LEU A 58 -44.03 -10.85 -39.89
C LEU A 58 -44.03 -10.57 -41.40
N ARG A 59 -43.01 -11.05 -42.13
CA ARG A 59 -42.93 -10.91 -43.59
C ARG A 59 -44.07 -11.61 -44.34
N LYS A 60 -44.57 -12.75 -43.82
CA LYS A 60 -45.71 -13.46 -44.41
C LYS A 60 -46.99 -12.62 -44.22
N ALA A 61 -47.24 -12.14 -43.00
CA ALA A 61 -48.37 -11.26 -42.70
C ALA A 61 -48.36 -9.97 -43.53
N ALA A 62 -47.19 -9.36 -43.75
CA ALA A 62 -47.03 -8.16 -44.56
C ALA A 62 -47.40 -8.38 -46.05
N ARG A 63 -47.07 -9.55 -46.61
CA ARG A 63 -47.40 -9.90 -48.00
C ARG A 63 -48.89 -10.11 -48.21
N LEU A 64 -49.57 -10.75 -47.25
CA LEU A 64 -51.01 -11.01 -47.30
C LEU A 64 -51.87 -9.74 -47.23
N THR A 65 -51.37 -8.70 -46.57
CA THR A 65 -52.10 -7.45 -46.31
C THR A 65 -51.59 -6.26 -47.12
N HIS A 66 -50.72 -6.51 -48.11
CA HIS A 66 -50.07 -5.48 -48.95
C HIS A 66 -49.47 -4.30 -48.14
N THR A 67 -49.01 -4.57 -46.91
CA THR A 67 -48.47 -3.54 -46.02
C THR A 67 -46.97 -3.39 -46.24
N ARG A 68 -46.50 -2.15 -46.41
CA ARG A 68 -45.06 -1.86 -46.56
C ARG A 68 -44.39 -1.83 -45.20
N VAL A 69 -43.44 -2.74 -44.97
CA VAL A 69 -42.64 -2.82 -43.74
C VAL A 69 -41.22 -2.32 -44.00
N HIS A 70 -40.79 -1.31 -43.24
CA HIS A 70 -39.45 -0.73 -43.29
C HIS A 70 -38.71 -1.00 -41.97
N ILE A 71 -37.49 -1.51 -42.02
CA ILE A 71 -36.67 -1.72 -40.81
C ILE A 71 -35.99 -0.39 -40.45
N VAL A 72 -36.32 0.15 -39.28
CA VAL A 72 -35.76 1.43 -38.80
C VAL A 72 -34.45 1.19 -38.05
N ALA A 73 -34.41 0.18 -37.17
CA ALA A 73 -33.23 -0.10 -36.38
C ALA A 73 -33.14 -1.58 -36.00
N LYS A 74 -31.91 -2.06 -35.82
CA LYS A 74 -31.57 -3.44 -35.44
C LYS A 74 -30.81 -3.39 -34.13
N TYR A 75 -31.28 -4.11 -33.11
CA TYR A 75 -30.72 -4.10 -31.76
C TYR A 75 -30.36 -5.52 -31.31
N GLY A 76 -29.26 -5.66 -30.58
CA GLY A 76 -28.89 -6.90 -29.87
C GLY A 76 -27.56 -7.53 -30.29
N TRP A 77 -27.12 -8.49 -29.48
CA TRP A 77 -25.86 -9.22 -29.63
C TRP A 77 -25.65 -9.86 -31.02
N PRO A 78 -26.62 -10.51 -31.68
CA PRO A 78 -26.39 -11.14 -32.98
C PRO A 78 -25.94 -10.16 -34.07
N PHE A 79 -26.34 -8.88 -33.99
CA PHE A 79 -25.89 -7.85 -34.93
C PHE A 79 -24.47 -7.34 -34.63
N VAL A 80 -24.10 -7.29 -33.35
CA VAL A 80 -22.73 -6.96 -32.91
C VAL A 80 -21.77 -8.11 -33.25
N ALA A 81 -22.15 -9.34 -32.94
CA ALA A 81 -21.40 -10.56 -33.25
C ALA A 81 -21.19 -10.72 -34.76
N ALA A 82 -22.21 -10.49 -35.60
CA ALA A 82 -22.06 -10.52 -37.05
C ALA A 82 -21.08 -9.46 -37.59
N ARG A 83 -20.99 -8.29 -36.94
CA ARG A 83 -20.02 -7.25 -37.30
C ARG A 83 -18.61 -7.59 -36.82
N TRP A 84 -18.49 -8.26 -35.68
CA TRP A 84 -17.22 -8.76 -35.14
C TRP A 84 -16.67 -9.96 -35.91
N TRP A 85 -17.52 -10.86 -36.41
CA TRP A 85 -17.07 -12.01 -37.23
C TRP A 85 -16.43 -11.61 -38.57
N ARG A 86 -16.78 -10.43 -39.13
CA ARG A 86 -16.05 -9.89 -40.29
C ARG A 86 -14.66 -9.38 -39.93
N ARG A 87 -14.38 -9.13 -38.66
CA ARG A 87 -13.11 -8.62 -38.14
C ARG A 87 -12.31 -9.74 -37.47
N LYS A 88 -12.05 -10.83 -38.22
CA LYS A 88 -11.29 -11.99 -37.73
C LYS A 88 -9.95 -11.60 -37.10
N GLY A 89 -9.25 -10.61 -37.68
CA GLY A 89 -7.99 -10.11 -37.14
C GLY A 89 -8.10 -9.50 -35.73
N LEU A 90 -9.19 -8.80 -35.43
CA LEU A 90 -9.40 -8.24 -34.08
C LEU A 90 -9.63 -9.35 -33.06
N LEU A 91 -10.40 -10.36 -33.44
CA LEU A 91 -10.71 -11.50 -32.57
C LEU A 91 -9.46 -12.35 -32.28
N VAL A 92 -8.64 -12.59 -33.30
CA VAL A 92 -7.33 -13.22 -33.17
C VAL A 92 -6.41 -12.38 -32.28
N GLY A 93 -6.35 -11.06 -32.47
CA GLY A 93 -5.56 -10.16 -31.65
C GLY A 93 -5.95 -10.21 -30.17
N ILE A 94 -7.24 -10.20 -29.86
CA ILE A 94 -7.74 -10.31 -28.47
C ILE A 94 -7.33 -11.65 -27.84
N ILE A 95 -7.50 -12.75 -28.57
CA ILE A 95 -7.11 -14.09 -28.08
C ILE A 95 -5.60 -14.16 -27.86
N MET A 96 -4.81 -13.62 -28.80
CA MET A 96 -3.35 -13.59 -28.72
C MET A 96 -2.86 -12.74 -27.54
N ILE A 97 -3.45 -11.56 -27.33
CA ILE A 97 -3.17 -10.72 -26.14
C ILE A 97 -3.54 -11.46 -24.86
N ALA A 98 -4.71 -12.10 -24.80
CA ALA A 98 -5.12 -12.88 -23.63
C ALA A 98 -4.17 -14.04 -23.34
N LEU A 99 -3.67 -14.73 -24.38
CA LEU A 99 -2.69 -15.80 -24.26
C LEU A 99 -1.35 -15.26 -23.72
N VAL A 100 -0.85 -14.17 -24.30
CA VAL A 100 0.40 -13.52 -23.87
C VAL A 100 0.29 -13.06 -22.42
N LEU A 101 -0.81 -12.42 -22.03
CA LEU A 101 -1.06 -11.99 -20.65
C LEU A 101 -1.14 -13.18 -19.69
N SER A 102 -1.75 -14.29 -20.11
CA SER A 102 -1.83 -15.51 -19.32
C SER A 102 -0.44 -16.12 -19.07
N VAL A 103 0.41 -16.16 -20.09
CA VAL A 103 1.81 -16.62 -19.97
C VAL A 103 2.61 -15.66 -19.07
N MET A 104 2.53 -14.36 -19.31
CA MET A 104 3.25 -13.36 -18.50
C MET A 104 2.82 -13.35 -17.02
N SER A 105 1.55 -13.65 -16.73
CA SER A 105 1.04 -13.76 -15.36
C SER A 105 1.68 -14.91 -14.57
N GLN A 106 2.19 -15.92 -15.26
CA GLN A 106 2.84 -17.08 -14.64
C GLN A 106 4.36 -16.92 -14.49
N LEU A 107 4.96 -15.90 -15.11
CA LEU A 107 6.38 -15.64 -15.09
C LEU A 107 6.79 -14.74 -13.91
N VAL A 108 8.00 -14.96 -13.41
CA VAL A 108 8.66 -14.07 -12.46
C VAL A 108 9.27 -12.90 -13.25
N LEU A 109 8.71 -11.71 -13.11
CA LEU A 109 9.17 -10.51 -13.82
C LEU A 109 10.10 -9.64 -12.99
N SER A 110 10.03 -9.74 -11.66
CA SER A 110 10.86 -8.95 -10.77
C SER A 110 11.14 -9.72 -9.49
N ILE A 111 12.37 -9.60 -9.00
CA ILE A 111 12.81 -10.13 -7.72
C ILE A 111 13.24 -8.93 -6.89
N SER A 112 12.74 -8.86 -5.66
CA SER A 112 13.08 -7.78 -4.73
C SER A 112 13.56 -8.38 -3.41
N VAL A 113 14.62 -7.81 -2.87
CA VAL A 113 15.23 -8.21 -1.60
C VAL A 113 14.90 -7.15 -0.57
N THR A 114 14.47 -7.57 0.62
CA THR A 114 14.10 -6.70 1.73
C THR A 114 14.64 -7.24 3.05
N GLY A 115 14.99 -6.35 3.97
CA GLY A 115 15.49 -6.72 5.31
C GLY A 115 17.01 -6.93 5.39
N ASN A 116 17.73 -6.61 4.31
CA ASN A 116 19.19 -6.57 4.31
C ASN A 116 19.69 -5.20 4.85
N ARG A 117 20.52 -5.23 5.88
CA ARG A 117 21.23 -4.06 6.43
C ARG A 117 22.72 -4.16 6.17
N ASN A 118 23.33 -5.31 6.52
CA ASN A 118 24.74 -5.61 6.28
C ASN A 118 24.96 -6.45 5.01
N LEU A 119 23.97 -7.23 4.56
CA LEU A 119 24.07 -8.03 3.35
C LEU A 119 23.82 -7.19 2.09
N LEU A 120 24.71 -7.29 1.10
CA LEU A 120 24.55 -6.63 -0.19
C LEU A 120 23.45 -7.31 -1.02
N SER A 121 22.46 -6.54 -1.47
CA SER A 121 21.40 -7.03 -2.38
C SER A 121 21.92 -7.77 -3.63
N PRO A 122 22.98 -7.31 -4.34
CA PRO A 122 23.47 -8.03 -5.52
C PRO A 122 24.01 -9.42 -5.20
N ASP A 123 24.65 -9.61 -4.04
CA ASP A 123 25.21 -10.92 -3.66
C ASP A 123 24.10 -11.94 -3.39
N VAL A 124 23.03 -11.51 -2.71
CA VAL A 124 21.83 -12.33 -2.48
C VAL A 124 21.18 -12.72 -3.80
N LEU A 125 21.06 -11.77 -4.73
CA LEU A 125 20.47 -12.03 -6.06
C LEU A 125 21.32 -13.01 -6.86
N ALA A 126 22.64 -12.83 -6.90
CA ALA A 126 23.55 -13.73 -7.62
C ALA A 126 23.46 -15.18 -7.11
N ARG A 127 23.31 -15.36 -5.79
CA ARG A 127 23.12 -16.69 -5.19
C ARG A 127 21.74 -17.27 -5.48
N ALA A 128 20.69 -16.45 -5.36
CA ALA A 128 19.33 -16.86 -5.73
C ALA A 128 19.23 -17.28 -7.21
N GLU A 129 19.95 -16.61 -8.12
CA GLU A 129 20.03 -16.96 -9.53
C GLU A 129 20.67 -18.33 -9.77
N LYS A 130 21.73 -18.68 -9.02
CA LYS A 130 22.36 -20.03 -9.09
C LYS A 130 21.39 -21.13 -8.68
N LEU A 131 20.47 -20.83 -7.76
CA LEU A 131 19.40 -21.73 -7.31
C LEU A 131 18.20 -21.77 -8.27
N GLY A 132 18.28 -21.07 -9.41
CA GLY A 132 17.24 -21.06 -10.44
C GLY A 132 16.19 -19.96 -10.28
N LEU A 133 16.29 -19.13 -9.24
CA LEU A 133 15.40 -18.00 -8.98
C LEU A 133 15.87 -16.78 -9.78
N LYS A 134 15.62 -16.80 -11.10
CA LYS A 134 15.93 -15.70 -12.03
C LYS A 134 14.68 -15.08 -12.63
N THR A 135 14.83 -13.90 -13.23
CA THR A 135 13.77 -13.27 -14.03
C THR A 135 13.43 -14.13 -15.27
N TRP A 136 12.17 -14.10 -15.70
CA TRP A 136 11.61 -14.85 -16.83
C TRP A 136 11.49 -16.36 -16.65
N VAL A 137 11.43 -16.84 -15.39
CA VAL A 137 11.16 -18.25 -15.08
C VAL A 137 9.70 -18.46 -14.69
N PHE A 138 9.16 -19.63 -15.05
CA PHE A 138 7.83 -20.06 -14.64
C PHE A 138 7.78 -20.30 -13.13
N SER A 139 6.98 -19.51 -12.44
CA SER A 139 6.91 -19.56 -10.98
C SER A 139 6.35 -20.87 -10.43
N LYS A 140 5.51 -21.60 -11.19
CA LYS A 140 4.94 -22.89 -10.76
C LYS A 140 5.98 -24.03 -10.65
N LYS A 141 7.11 -23.91 -11.34
CA LYS A 141 8.16 -24.96 -11.36
C LYS A 141 9.20 -24.76 -10.24
N LEU A 142 9.16 -23.63 -9.54
CA LEU A 142 10.13 -23.27 -8.50
C LEU A 142 9.64 -23.76 -7.14
N ASP A 143 10.46 -24.54 -6.45
CA ASP A 143 10.27 -24.84 -5.03
C ASP A 143 10.83 -23.69 -4.19
N LEU A 144 9.97 -22.72 -3.88
CA LEU A 144 10.35 -21.52 -3.11
C LEU A 144 10.87 -21.86 -1.71
N ASN A 145 10.34 -22.91 -1.09
CA ASN A 145 10.74 -23.32 0.26
C ASN A 145 12.12 -23.99 0.23
N GLY A 146 12.35 -24.88 -0.75
CA GLY A 146 13.66 -25.48 -0.99
C GLY A 146 14.74 -24.42 -1.27
N ILE A 147 14.44 -23.47 -2.15
CA ILE A 147 15.37 -22.37 -2.48
C ILE A 147 15.63 -21.49 -1.25
N ALA A 148 14.61 -21.17 -0.44
CA ALA A 148 14.79 -20.39 0.78
C ALA A 148 15.73 -21.08 1.78
N LYS A 149 15.59 -22.40 1.95
CA LYS A 149 16.43 -23.18 2.86
C LYS A 149 17.90 -23.20 2.41
N VAL A 150 18.14 -23.50 1.13
CA VAL A 150 19.51 -23.51 0.59
C VAL A 150 20.13 -22.12 0.64
N LEU A 151 19.35 -21.08 0.34
CA LEU A 151 19.83 -19.69 0.41
C LEU A 151 20.16 -19.27 1.86
N GLN A 152 19.43 -19.78 2.85
CA GLN A 152 19.75 -19.59 4.28
C GLN A 152 21.05 -20.30 4.67
N GLU A 153 21.31 -21.50 4.15
CA GLU A 153 22.56 -22.24 4.39
C GLU A 153 23.77 -21.53 3.76
N GLU A 154 23.61 -20.94 2.58
CA GLU A 154 24.70 -20.19 1.93
C GLU A 154 25.02 -18.86 2.63
N LEU A 155 24.06 -18.24 3.32
CA LEU A 155 24.20 -16.91 3.95
C LEU A 155 24.39 -17.04 5.48
N PRO A 156 25.64 -17.15 5.99
CA PRO A 156 25.89 -17.38 7.41
C PRO A 156 25.41 -16.24 8.33
N ASP A 157 25.31 -15.01 7.81
CA ASP A 157 24.85 -13.84 8.54
C ASP A 157 23.33 -13.64 8.50
N ALA A 158 22.60 -14.42 7.70
CA ALA A 158 21.14 -14.46 7.75
C ALA A 158 20.69 -15.34 8.93
N ALA A 159 19.84 -14.78 9.79
CA ALA A 159 19.14 -15.54 10.84
C ALA A 159 17.98 -16.35 10.25
N TRP A 160 17.30 -15.77 9.26
CA TRP A 160 16.17 -16.39 8.57
C TRP A 160 16.02 -15.80 7.17
N VAL A 161 15.66 -16.66 6.21
CA VAL A 161 15.36 -16.27 4.84
C VAL A 161 13.97 -16.80 4.48
N GLY A 162 13.08 -15.90 4.08
CA GLY A 162 11.75 -16.22 3.57
C GLY A 162 11.60 -15.76 2.13
N ILE A 163 10.98 -16.59 1.30
CA ILE A 163 10.68 -16.25 -0.10
C ILE A 163 9.17 -16.30 -0.29
N GLU A 164 8.59 -15.14 -0.62
CA GLU A 164 7.15 -15.00 -0.84
C GLU A 164 6.85 -14.59 -2.29
N ARG A 165 5.78 -15.16 -2.84
CA ARG A 165 5.28 -14.78 -4.16
C ARG A 165 4.16 -13.75 -4.03
N GLN A 166 4.32 -12.62 -4.71
CA GLN A 166 3.28 -11.60 -4.88
C GLN A 166 3.02 -11.38 -6.37
N GLY A 167 2.10 -12.17 -6.93
CA GLY A 167 1.76 -12.12 -8.37
C GLY A 167 2.92 -12.60 -9.25
N THR A 168 3.47 -11.68 -10.05
CA THR A 168 4.66 -11.89 -10.91
C THR A 168 5.96 -11.41 -10.25
N THR A 169 5.89 -10.93 -9.00
CA THR A 169 7.05 -10.49 -8.22
C THR A 169 7.37 -11.49 -7.13
N ILE A 170 8.66 -11.82 -6.96
CA ILE A 170 9.16 -12.58 -5.82
C ILE A 170 9.81 -11.62 -4.83
N LYS A 171 9.44 -11.75 -3.55
CA LYS A 171 10.02 -11.01 -2.43
C LYS A 171 10.86 -11.95 -1.59
N ILE A 172 12.14 -11.66 -1.50
CA ILE A 172 13.08 -12.32 -0.59
C ILE A 172 13.14 -11.43 0.66
N LYS A 173 12.67 -11.97 1.78
CA LYS A 173 12.76 -11.34 3.10
C LYS A 173 13.91 -11.97 3.85
N ILE A 174 14.83 -11.15 4.31
CA ILE A 174 15.98 -11.59 5.09
C ILE A 174 15.89 -10.94 6.46
N SER A 175 16.06 -11.74 7.50
CA SER A 175 16.37 -11.23 8.84
C SER A 175 17.81 -11.56 9.13
N GLU A 176 18.62 -10.55 9.40
CA GLU A 176 20.04 -10.73 9.75
C GLU A 176 20.20 -11.13 11.21
N LYS A 177 21.29 -11.86 11.52
CA LYS A 177 21.66 -12.16 12.89
C LYS A 177 22.14 -10.87 13.56
N ILE A 178 21.45 -10.47 14.63
CA ILE A 178 21.93 -9.42 15.52
C ILE A 178 23.03 -10.05 16.37
N ARG A 179 24.27 -9.94 15.92
CA ARG A 179 25.41 -10.21 16.80
C ARG A 179 25.51 -9.00 17.74
N PRO A 180 25.56 -9.19 19.07
CA PRO A 180 25.95 -8.08 19.94
C PRO A 180 27.26 -7.55 19.39
N SER A 181 27.31 -6.24 19.10
CA SER A 181 28.58 -5.58 18.82
C SER A 181 29.38 -5.74 20.10
N ILE A 182 30.28 -6.73 20.14
CA ILE A 182 31.31 -6.79 21.15
C ILE A 182 32.13 -5.53 20.83
N PRO A 183 32.13 -4.50 21.70
CA PRO A 183 32.99 -3.37 21.48
C PRO A 183 34.39 -3.93 21.28
N GLY A 184 35.01 -3.65 20.13
CA GLY A 184 36.40 -4.07 19.86
C GLY A 184 37.41 -3.37 20.77
N GLU A 185 36.95 -2.60 21.73
CA GLU A 185 37.76 -1.89 22.69
C GLU A 185 38.13 -2.83 23.83
N ALA A 186 39.38 -3.26 23.84
CA ALA A 186 40.04 -3.80 25.02
C ALA A 186 39.88 -2.78 26.15
N GLY A 187 39.23 -3.15 27.26
CA GLY A 187 38.87 -2.15 28.25
C GLY A 187 38.43 -2.69 29.59
N ASN A 188 38.55 -1.81 30.58
CA ASN A 188 37.97 -1.99 31.90
C ASN A 188 36.46 -1.69 31.84
N LEU A 189 35.68 -2.38 32.67
CA LEU A 189 34.26 -2.07 32.83
C LEU A 189 34.15 -0.87 33.78
N VAL A 190 33.57 0.24 33.32
CA VAL A 190 33.53 1.53 34.02
C VAL A 190 32.07 1.94 34.27
N ALA A 191 31.79 2.57 35.42
CA ALA A 191 30.47 3.08 35.76
C ALA A 191 30.07 4.30 34.92
N ASN A 192 28.89 4.27 34.30
CA ASN A 192 28.36 5.43 33.57
C ASN A 192 27.76 6.49 34.52
N HIS A 193 27.24 6.06 35.67
CA HIS A 193 26.59 6.93 36.66
C HIS A 193 27.07 6.60 38.07
N ALA A 194 26.96 7.56 38.97
CA ALA A 194 27.19 7.33 40.39
C ALA A 194 26.02 6.55 41.02
N GLY A 195 26.31 5.63 41.93
CA GLY A 195 25.28 4.81 42.56
C GLY A 195 25.83 3.84 43.60
N VAL A 196 24.95 3.10 44.27
CA VAL A 196 25.33 2.08 45.26
C VAL A 196 25.21 0.69 44.65
N VAL A 197 26.31 -0.05 44.61
CA VAL A 197 26.37 -1.40 44.06
C VAL A 197 25.47 -2.33 44.88
N LYS A 198 24.61 -3.07 44.20
CA LYS A 198 23.67 -4.04 44.78
C LYS A 198 24.07 -5.48 44.49
N GLU A 199 24.61 -5.73 43.31
CA GLU A 199 24.95 -7.07 42.85
C GLU A 199 26.13 -6.95 41.89
N ILE A 200 27.13 -7.80 42.05
CA ILE A 200 28.28 -7.88 41.14
C ILE A 200 28.52 -9.32 40.72
N MET A 201 28.55 -9.55 39.41
CA MET A 201 28.89 -10.84 38.80
C MET A 201 30.03 -10.65 37.80
N VAL A 202 31.17 -11.28 38.04
CA VAL A 202 32.34 -11.20 37.17
C VAL A 202 32.47 -12.48 36.36
N ILE A 203 32.61 -12.36 35.04
CA ILE A 203 32.85 -13.48 34.11
C ILE A 203 34.34 -13.53 33.76
N GLU A 204 34.92 -12.40 33.35
CA GLU A 204 36.35 -12.25 33.01
C GLU A 204 36.87 -10.92 33.59
N GLY A 205 37.97 -10.93 34.34
CA GLY A 205 38.58 -9.74 34.94
C GLY A 205 38.64 -9.78 36.46
N THR A 206 39.09 -8.69 37.07
CA THR A 206 39.23 -8.55 38.52
C THR A 206 38.26 -7.48 39.02
N PRO A 207 37.29 -7.80 39.90
CA PRO A 207 36.41 -6.79 40.49
C PRO A 207 37.22 -5.80 41.33
N GLN A 208 36.85 -4.52 41.26
CA GLN A 208 37.44 -3.44 42.07
C GLN A 208 36.45 -2.86 43.08
N VAL A 209 35.21 -3.32 43.05
CA VAL A 209 34.12 -2.84 43.90
C VAL A 209 33.37 -4.00 44.53
N HIS A 210 32.73 -3.75 45.67
CA HIS A 210 31.96 -4.77 46.40
C HIS A 210 30.49 -4.37 46.54
N GLU A 211 29.64 -5.34 46.88
CA GLU A 211 28.23 -5.08 47.18
C GLU A 211 28.09 -4.12 48.36
N GLY A 212 27.25 -3.10 48.22
CA GLY A 212 27.08 -2.02 49.19
C GLY A 212 28.02 -0.82 49.00
N GLU A 213 28.99 -0.91 48.10
CA GLU A 213 29.93 0.19 47.83
C GLU A 213 29.28 1.30 46.99
N THR A 214 29.63 2.56 47.26
CA THR A 214 29.20 3.70 46.45
C THR A 214 30.23 4.00 45.37
N VAL A 215 29.81 3.94 44.12
CA VAL A 215 30.65 4.19 42.95
C VAL A 215 30.35 5.55 42.34
N ARG A 216 31.36 6.18 41.73
CA ARG A 216 31.23 7.44 40.98
C ARG A 216 31.15 7.16 39.47
N ALA A 217 30.54 8.08 38.73
CA ALA A 217 30.63 8.07 37.27
C ALA A 217 32.11 8.11 36.83
N GLY A 218 32.51 7.23 35.93
CA GLY A 218 33.90 7.06 35.49
C GLY A 218 34.76 6.14 36.35
N GLN A 219 34.25 5.59 37.46
CA GLN A 219 35.00 4.64 38.30
C GLN A 219 35.08 3.26 37.65
N VAL A 220 36.27 2.66 37.69
CA VAL A 220 36.49 1.28 37.22
C VAL A 220 35.83 0.30 38.18
N LEU A 221 34.94 -0.54 37.64
CA LEU A 221 34.21 -1.57 38.38
C LEU A 221 34.88 -2.94 38.23
N ILE A 222 35.33 -3.28 37.02
CA ILE A 222 36.06 -4.52 36.73
C ILE A 222 37.27 -4.20 35.88
N LEU A 223 38.46 -4.54 36.38
CA LEU A 223 39.71 -4.45 35.64
C LEU A 223 39.82 -5.60 34.64
N LYS A 224 40.38 -5.32 33.47
CA LYS A 224 40.71 -6.36 32.49
C LYS A 224 41.77 -7.33 33.05
N PRO A 225 41.78 -8.61 32.63
CA PRO A 225 42.86 -9.53 32.95
C PRO A 225 44.22 -9.04 32.42
N ASN A 226 45.27 -9.15 33.22
CA ASN A 226 46.65 -8.89 32.78
C ASN A 226 47.12 -10.02 31.85
N ALA A 227 47.62 -9.66 30.67
CA ALA A 227 48.12 -10.61 29.67
C ALA A 227 49.54 -11.16 30.00
N ASP A 228 50.17 -10.70 31.08
CA ASP A 228 51.61 -10.89 31.29
C ASP A 228 52.01 -12.22 31.96
N ASN A 229 51.06 -13.08 32.36
CA ASN A 229 51.37 -14.33 33.08
C ASN A 229 51.17 -15.62 32.28
N LEU A 230 51.26 -15.57 30.95
CA LEU A 230 51.31 -16.79 30.13
C LEU A 230 52.52 -16.75 29.19
N ASN A 231 53.66 -17.19 29.74
CA ASN A 231 54.73 -17.78 28.94
C ASN A 231 54.17 -19.00 28.21
N ASN A 232 53.60 -18.82 27.01
CA ASN A 232 53.71 -19.76 25.90
C ASN A 232 53.00 -19.27 24.64
N ALA A 233 53.79 -19.21 23.57
CA ALA A 233 53.48 -19.45 22.17
C ALA A 233 52.22 -18.80 21.54
N GLN A 234 52.49 -17.86 20.64
CA GLN A 234 51.85 -17.73 19.31
C GLN A 234 50.36 -18.08 19.24
N GLN A 235 49.52 -17.17 19.70
CA GLN A 235 48.19 -16.95 19.15
C GLN A 235 47.87 -15.47 19.30
N THR A 236 47.39 -14.85 18.23
CA THR A 236 46.86 -13.48 18.23
C THR A 236 45.65 -13.47 19.17
N GLN A 237 45.91 -13.23 20.46
CA GLN A 237 44.87 -13.27 21.49
C GLN A 237 43.95 -12.06 21.30
N PRO A 238 42.61 -12.26 21.35
CA PRO A 238 41.68 -11.14 21.33
C PRO A 238 42.01 -10.23 22.51
N ALA A 239 42.03 -8.92 22.25
CA ALA A 239 42.20 -7.87 23.24
C ALA A 239 41.50 -8.23 24.57
N SER A 240 42.20 -8.20 25.71
CA SER A 240 41.61 -8.61 26.99
C SER A 240 40.49 -7.63 27.38
N VAL A 241 39.25 -8.14 27.49
CA VAL A 241 38.06 -7.37 27.83
C VAL A 241 37.58 -7.82 29.21
N ALA A 242 37.30 -6.86 30.10
CA ALA A 242 36.58 -7.17 31.33
C ALA A 242 35.12 -7.51 30.99
N ARG A 243 34.65 -8.71 31.37
CA ARG A 243 33.26 -9.15 31.20
C ARG A 243 32.61 -9.39 32.55
N GLY A 244 31.44 -8.81 32.76
CA GLY A 244 30.66 -8.99 33.97
C GLY A 244 29.44 -8.08 33.97
N PHE A 245 28.66 -8.18 35.03
CA PHE A 245 27.48 -7.35 35.25
C PHE A 245 27.53 -6.76 36.66
N VAL A 246 27.32 -5.45 36.76
CA VAL A 246 27.25 -4.72 38.02
C VAL A 246 25.93 -3.97 38.06
N ARG A 247 25.07 -4.32 39.03
CA ARG A 247 23.81 -3.60 39.27
C ARG A 247 24.05 -2.59 40.37
N ALA A 248 23.69 -1.35 40.11
CA ALA A 248 23.72 -0.29 41.12
C ALA A 248 22.36 0.38 41.22
N ARG A 249 22.02 0.84 42.43
CA ARG A 249 20.94 1.79 42.65
C ARG A 249 21.48 3.18 42.34
N VAL A 250 20.93 3.78 41.30
CA VAL A 250 21.24 5.15 40.88
C VAL A 250 20.05 6.06 41.20
N TRP A 251 20.32 7.34 41.43
CA TRP A 251 19.27 8.35 41.62
C TRP A 251 19.25 9.26 40.40
N TYR A 252 18.06 9.45 39.85
CA TYR A 252 17.80 10.42 38.80
C TYR A 252 17.15 11.65 39.42
N SER A 253 17.60 12.82 38.99
CA SER A 253 17.05 14.13 39.38
C SER A 253 16.81 14.93 38.10
N ALA A 254 15.62 15.51 38.00
CA ALA A 254 15.27 16.41 36.91
C ALA A 254 14.72 17.70 37.53
N GLU A 255 15.14 18.84 36.96
CA GLU A 255 14.64 20.15 37.34
C GLU A 255 13.95 20.77 36.13
N THR A 256 12.68 21.13 36.29
CA THR A 256 11.89 21.75 35.22
C THR A 256 11.34 23.08 35.72
N THR A 257 11.45 24.12 34.89
CA THR A 257 10.90 25.45 35.18
C THR A 257 9.75 25.73 34.24
N ILE A 258 8.61 26.20 34.78
CA ILE A 258 7.43 26.59 33.99
C ILE A 258 7.11 28.06 34.26
N PRO A 259 6.95 28.90 33.22
CA PRO A 259 6.62 30.31 33.40
C PRO A 259 5.18 30.50 33.89
N LEU A 260 4.99 31.50 34.76
CA LEU A 260 3.69 31.92 35.30
C LEU A 260 2.79 32.55 34.24
N VAL A 261 3.40 33.26 33.30
CA VAL A 261 2.73 33.90 32.17
C VAL A 261 3.34 33.33 30.91
N GLU A 262 2.50 32.75 30.05
CA GLU A 262 2.93 32.16 28.79
C GLU A 262 1.95 32.55 27.67
N ASP A 263 2.49 33.17 26.63
CA ASP A 263 1.77 33.35 25.38
C ASP A 263 1.89 32.06 24.57
N LYS A 264 0.78 31.33 24.47
CA LYS A 264 0.73 30.07 23.73
C LYS A 264 -0.20 30.19 22.55
N VAL A 265 0.28 29.72 21.40
CA VAL A 265 -0.53 29.62 20.19
C VAL A 265 -1.26 28.28 20.23
N GLU A 266 -2.59 28.32 20.38
CA GLU A 266 -3.44 27.13 20.38
C GLU A 266 -4.38 27.11 19.16
N GLU A 267 -4.79 25.92 18.74
CA GLU A 267 -5.73 25.76 17.63
C GLU A 267 -7.14 26.17 18.11
N SER A 268 -7.76 27.15 17.46
CA SER A 268 -9.09 27.66 17.88
C SER A 268 -10.23 26.65 17.66
N GLY A 269 -9.95 25.57 16.92
CA GLY A 269 -10.92 24.58 16.46
C GLY A 269 -11.67 24.98 15.20
N ARG A 270 -11.54 26.23 14.71
CA ARG A 270 -12.12 26.65 13.42
C ARG A 270 -11.27 26.14 12.26
N ILE A 271 -11.94 25.47 11.34
CA ILE A 271 -11.32 24.84 10.18
C ILE A 271 -12.01 25.34 8.91
N ALA A 272 -11.24 25.89 7.99
CA ALA A 272 -11.70 26.22 6.64
C ALA A 272 -11.05 25.27 5.63
N THR A 273 -11.85 24.76 4.68
CA THR A 273 -11.38 23.76 3.72
C THR A 273 -11.54 24.25 2.30
N GLY A 274 -10.45 24.30 1.55
CA GLY A 274 -10.42 24.65 0.13
C GLY A 274 -10.09 23.45 -0.73
N TRP A 275 -10.73 23.36 -1.89
CA TRP A 275 -10.42 22.38 -2.93
C TRP A 275 -9.72 23.07 -4.10
N GLY A 276 -8.72 22.41 -4.67
CA GLY A 276 -7.97 22.89 -5.81
C GLY A 276 -7.50 21.75 -6.71
N ILE A 277 -7.08 22.11 -7.91
CA ILE A 277 -6.52 21.20 -8.90
C ILE A 277 -5.11 21.67 -9.20
N LYS A 278 -4.12 20.77 -9.07
CA LYS A 278 -2.73 21.00 -9.42
C LYS A 278 -2.44 20.38 -10.77
N PHE A 279 -1.87 21.17 -11.67
CA PHE A 279 -1.40 20.72 -12.97
C PHE A 279 0.09 21.08 -13.09
N GLY A 280 0.98 20.09 -12.89
CA GLY A 280 2.42 20.32 -12.83
C GLY A 280 2.83 21.28 -11.69
N SER A 281 3.29 22.48 -12.03
CA SER A 281 3.69 23.54 -11.09
C SER A 281 2.57 24.54 -10.76
N ARG A 282 1.46 24.55 -11.49
CA ARG A 282 0.35 25.49 -11.29
C ARG A 282 -0.73 24.88 -10.40
N VAL A 283 -1.20 25.65 -9.42
CA VAL A 283 -2.32 25.27 -8.54
C VAL A 283 -3.47 26.24 -8.80
N ILE A 284 -4.63 25.69 -9.19
CA ILE A 284 -5.86 26.45 -9.38
C ILE A 284 -6.83 26.06 -8.27
N MET A 285 -7.15 27.00 -7.38
CA MET A 285 -8.13 26.78 -6.30
C MET A 285 -9.54 27.00 -6.86
N VAL A 286 -10.46 26.09 -6.53
CA VAL A 286 -11.86 26.13 -6.99
C VAL A 286 -12.78 26.79 -5.96
N THR A 287 -12.48 26.64 -4.67
CA THR A 287 -13.35 27.14 -3.58
C THR A 287 -12.72 28.32 -2.85
N THR A 288 -11.62 28.10 -2.11
CA THR A 288 -11.05 29.11 -1.21
C THR A 288 -9.63 29.41 -1.66
N GLN A 289 -9.41 30.58 -2.26
CA GLN A 289 -8.10 30.97 -2.79
C GLN A 289 -7.13 31.40 -1.69
N ASN A 290 -7.61 32.13 -0.68
CA ASN A 290 -6.80 32.68 0.42
C ASN A 290 -7.28 32.18 1.79
N SER A 291 -6.37 32.19 2.77
CA SER A 291 -6.71 31.86 4.17
C SER A 291 -7.78 32.83 4.68
N PRO A 292 -8.91 32.36 5.22
CA PRO A 292 -9.90 33.21 5.87
C PRO A 292 -9.49 33.64 7.29
N PHE A 293 -8.35 33.16 7.79
CA PHE A 293 -7.86 33.43 9.14
C PHE A 293 -6.59 34.29 9.11
N GLU A 294 -6.48 35.26 10.03
CA GLU A 294 -5.33 36.17 10.16
C GLU A 294 -4.05 35.43 10.60
N GLN A 295 -4.18 34.49 11.55
CA GLN A 295 -3.15 33.53 11.91
C GLN A 295 -3.70 32.11 11.74
N GLY A 296 -2.97 31.27 10.99
CA GLY A 296 -3.44 29.92 10.74
C GLY A 296 -2.38 28.99 10.17
N ARG A 297 -2.48 27.70 10.52
CA ARG A 297 -1.65 26.64 9.97
C ARG A 297 -2.28 26.13 8.68
N LYS A 298 -1.47 26.02 7.63
CA LYS A 298 -1.88 25.49 6.33
C LYS A 298 -1.44 24.04 6.18
N GLU A 299 -2.39 23.12 6.13
CA GLU A 299 -2.15 21.73 5.81
C GLU A 299 -2.57 21.45 4.36
N VAL A 300 -1.66 20.92 3.55
CA VAL A 300 -1.90 20.63 2.14
C VAL A 300 -1.89 19.12 1.96
N VAL A 301 -3.05 18.56 1.62
CA VAL A 301 -3.19 17.14 1.29
C VAL A 301 -3.35 17.01 -0.22
N SER A 302 -2.36 16.42 -0.87
CA SER A 302 -2.39 16.10 -2.30
C SER A 302 -2.98 14.70 -2.52
N LEU A 303 -4.14 14.62 -3.15
CA LEU A 303 -4.71 13.39 -3.69
C LEU A 303 -4.21 13.21 -5.13
N SER A 304 -3.12 12.46 -5.29
CA SER A 304 -2.69 11.97 -6.60
C SER A 304 -3.35 10.63 -6.89
N LEU A 305 -4.10 10.57 -7.99
CA LEU A 305 -4.54 9.28 -8.53
C LEU A 305 -3.32 8.62 -9.17
N LYS A 306 -2.96 7.44 -8.66
CA LYS A 306 -1.98 6.55 -9.30
C LYS A 306 -2.73 5.48 -10.08
N PRO A 307 -3.21 5.77 -11.31
CA PRO A 307 -3.70 4.69 -12.15
C PRO A 307 -2.54 3.72 -12.45
N TRP A 308 -2.92 2.48 -12.73
CA TRP A 308 -2.07 1.32 -12.92
C TRP A 308 -0.74 1.61 -13.65
N ARG A 309 0.36 1.09 -13.06
CA ARG A 309 1.72 0.93 -13.64
C ARG A 309 2.41 2.23 -14.05
N ASN A 310 3.30 2.75 -13.18
CA ASN A 310 4.23 3.89 -13.38
C ASN A 310 3.67 5.18 -14.02
N TRP A 311 2.37 5.26 -14.30
CA TRP A 311 1.73 6.43 -14.86
C TRP A 311 1.48 7.44 -13.75
N ARG A 312 2.18 8.58 -13.79
CA ARG A 312 1.89 9.73 -12.94
C ARG A 312 0.87 10.59 -13.65
N PHE A 313 -0.36 10.67 -13.12
CA PHE A 313 -1.39 11.51 -13.71
C PHE A 313 -0.91 12.98 -13.59
N PRO A 314 -0.94 13.79 -14.67
CA PRO A 314 -0.43 15.17 -14.64
C PRO A 314 -1.27 16.12 -13.78
N VAL A 315 -2.42 15.63 -13.30
CA VAL A 315 -3.41 16.36 -12.51
C VAL A 315 -3.54 15.72 -11.14
N GLU A 316 -3.32 16.50 -10.09
CA GLU A 316 -3.53 16.08 -8.70
C GLU A 316 -4.66 16.92 -8.10
N GLY A 317 -5.57 16.28 -7.37
CA GLY A 317 -6.53 17.02 -6.53
C GLY A 317 -5.82 17.49 -5.28
N ILE A 318 -5.97 18.76 -4.89
CA ILE A 318 -5.46 19.27 -3.63
C ILE A 318 -6.64 19.59 -2.72
N LYS A 319 -6.57 19.13 -1.47
CA LYS A 319 -7.37 19.61 -0.37
C LYS A 319 -6.47 20.44 0.55
N ILE A 320 -6.78 21.72 0.69
CA ILE A 320 -6.09 22.61 1.63
C ILE A 320 -6.97 22.81 2.85
N LYS A 321 -6.44 22.50 4.02
CA LYS A 321 -7.09 22.75 5.31
C LYS A 321 -6.37 23.90 5.99
N TYR A 322 -7.10 24.96 6.28
CA TYR A 322 -6.64 26.07 7.09
C TYR A 322 -7.19 25.87 8.50
N VAL A 323 -6.31 25.76 9.49
CA VAL A 323 -6.66 25.70 10.91
C VAL A 323 -6.34 27.05 11.51
N GLU A 324 -7.32 27.72 12.10
CA GLU A 324 -7.12 29.00 12.77
C GLU A 324 -6.30 28.80 14.05
N LEU A 325 -5.28 29.63 14.21
CA LEU A 325 -4.46 29.71 15.40
C LEU A 325 -4.88 30.93 16.20
N ARG A 326 -4.97 30.78 17.52
CA ARG A 326 -5.27 31.87 18.44
C ARG A 326 -4.18 31.96 19.48
N GLU A 327 -3.66 33.16 19.68
CA GLU A 327 -2.80 33.47 20.82
C GLU A 327 -3.66 33.49 22.08
N VAL A 328 -3.32 32.62 23.03
CA VAL A 328 -3.94 32.56 24.35
C VAL A 328 -2.89 33.00 25.36
N HIS A 329 -3.20 34.08 26.06
CA HIS A 329 -2.43 34.53 27.20
C HIS A 329 -2.82 33.67 28.41
N LEU A 330 -1.93 32.76 28.81
CA LEU A 330 -2.15 31.88 29.96
C LEU A 330 -1.48 32.51 31.18
N GLU A 331 -2.29 33.02 32.10
CA GLU A 331 -1.86 33.38 33.44
C GLU A 331 -2.15 32.21 34.37
N ARG A 332 -1.09 31.55 34.84
CA ARG A 332 -1.17 30.43 35.77
C ARG A 332 -1.03 30.94 37.20
N THR A 333 -1.78 30.32 38.10
CA THR A 333 -1.50 30.50 39.54
C THR A 333 -0.19 29.80 39.91
N GLY A 334 0.51 30.30 40.94
CA GLY A 334 1.76 29.66 41.39
C GLY A 334 1.59 28.19 41.77
N ALA A 335 0.43 27.80 42.31
CA ALA A 335 0.11 26.41 42.63
C ALA A 335 -0.01 25.53 41.38
N GLU A 336 -0.65 26.04 40.32
CA GLU A 336 -0.83 25.33 39.05
C GLU A 336 0.49 25.16 38.29
N ALA A 337 1.32 26.21 38.24
CA ALA A 337 2.64 26.17 37.63
C ALA A 337 3.57 25.16 38.35
N LEU A 338 3.49 25.09 39.68
CA LEU A 338 4.26 24.13 40.48
C LEU A 338 3.82 22.68 40.22
N GLN A 339 2.51 22.42 40.14
CA GLN A 339 2.00 21.09 39.81
C GLN A 339 2.43 20.61 38.42
N LEU A 340 2.36 21.49 37.41
CA LEU A 340 2.80 21.17 36.06
C LEU A 340 4.31 20.92 36.00
N ALA A 341 5.11 21.70 36.73
CA ALA A 341 6.56 21.53 36.79
C ALA A 341 6.93 20.18 37.44
N GLU A 342 6.22 19.81 38.50
CA GLU A 342 6.39 18.50 39.15
C GLU A 342 6.03 17.34 38.20
N GLN A 343 4.93 17.46 37.45
CA GLN A 343 4.53 16.44 36.48
C GLN A 343 5.55 16.29 35.35
N ALA A 344 6.06 17.40 34.82
CA ALA A 344 7.07 17.40 33.76
C ALA A 344 8.40 16.77 34.24
N ALA A 345 8.87 17.15 35.43
CA ALA A 345 10.08 16.58 36.03
C ALA A 345 9.93 15.08 36.29
N ARG A 346 8.77 14.63 36.77
CA ARG A 346 8.48 13.19 36.96
C ARG A 346 8.49 12.42 35.63
N ALA A 347 7.96 13.00 34.56
CA ALA A 347 7.95 12.37 33.24
C ALA A 347 9.35 12.25 32.63
N GLU A 348 10.24 13.21 32.92
CA GLU A 348 11.64 13.17 32.48
C GLU A 348 12.43 12.09 33.19
N VAL A 349 12.21 11.89 34.50
CA VAL A 349 12.84 10.82 35.29
C VAL A 349 12.40 9.41 34.86
N GLN A 350 11.22 9.26 34.25
CA GLN A 350 10.69 7.95 33.83
C GLN A 350 11.13 7.51 32.42
N LYS A 351 11.73 8.40 31.63
CA LYS A 351 12.29 8.06 30.31
C LYS A 351 13.62 7.34 30.46
#